data_AF-A0A841JTB3-F1
#
_entry.id   AF-A0A841JTB3-F1
#
_cell.length_a   1.000
_cell.length_b   1.000
_cell.length_c   1.000
_cell.angle_alpha   90.00
_cell.angle_beta   90.00
_cell.angle_gamma   90.00
#
_symmetry.space_group_name_H-M   'P 1'
#
loop_
_entity.id
_entity.type
_entity.pdbx_description
1 polymer ?
#
loop_
_entity_poly.entity_id
_entity_poly.type
_entity_poly.pdbx_seq_one_letter_code
_entity_poly.pdbx_strand_id
1 'polypeptide(L)'
;MTREETLQRLQVIRDKGSRALRLLESKPLTDAALAEIQSLARWLKEELQTEYKRTLPEGVQKTMTMFELSVYSPTIEETWKHSGISRLRIDDIPDQRWQEPLEAVVYTAGKYLP
;
A
#
# COMPACT_ATOMS: atom_id res chain seq x y z
N MET A 1 -16.74 1.43 6.96
CA MET A 1 -15.95 0.50 7.78
C MET A 1 -15.84 1.05 9.19
N THR A 2 -15.70 0.18 10.19
CA THR A 2 -15.36 0.60 11.54
C THR A 2 -13.92 1.10 11.61
N ARG A 3 -13.56 1.76 12.72
CA ARG A 3 -12.19 2.20 12.97
C ARG A 3 -11.23 1.01 12.98
N GLU A 4 -11.59 -0.07 13.66
CA GLU A 4 -10.77 -1.28 13.76
C GLU A 4 -10.52 -1.91 12.39
N GLU A 5 -11.56 -1.99 11.54
CA GLU A 5 -11.43 -2.50 10.17
C GLU A 5 -10.47 -1.65 9.33
N THR A 6 -10.57 -0.32 9.41
CA THR A 6 -9.68 0.58 8.67
C THR A 6 -8.23 0.47 9.12
N LEU A 7 -7.99 0.40 10.43
CA LEU A 7 -6.65 0.22 10.99
C LEU A 7 -6.07 -1.14 10.60
N GLN A 8 -6.87 -2.20 10.64
CA GLN A 8 -6.45 -3.52 10.23
C GLN A 8 -6.05 -3.57 8.76
N ARG A 9 -6.79 -2.88 7.87
CA ARG A 9 -6.40 -2.79 6.45
C ARG A 9 -5.08 -2.05 6.26
N LEU A 10 -4.90 -0.90 6.91
CA LEU A 10 -3.63 -0.15 6.87
C LEU A 10 -2.47 -0.99 7.40
N GLN A 11 -2.68 -1.78 8.45
CA GLN A 11 -1.69 -2.71 8.98
C GLN A 11 -1.30 -3.76 7.95
N VAL A 12 -2.27 -4.39 7.27
CA VAL A 12 -1.99 -5.38 6.22
C VAL A 12 -1.20 -4.77 5.06
N ILE A 13 -1.53 -3.54 4.65
CA ILE A 13 -0.77 -2.80 3.62
C ILE A 13 0.68 -2.56 4.08
N ARG A 14 0.87 -2.05 5.31
CA ARG A 14 2.20 -1.80 5.88
C ARG A 14 3.03 -3.10 5.95
N ASP A 15 2.43 -4.18 6.42
CA ASP A 15 3.14 -5.44 6.64
C ASP A 15 3.56 -6.10 5.32
N LYS A 16 2.70 -6.05 4.30
CA LYS A 16 3.05 -6.54 2.95
C LYS A 16 4.11 -5.67 2.29
N GLY A 17 4.02 -4.34 2.41
CA GLY A 17 5.08 -3.43 1.97
C GLY A 17 6.41 -3.71 2.65
N SER A 18 6.39 -3.89 3.97
CA SER A 18 7.58 -4.18 4.78
C SER A 18 8.21 -5.52 4.39
N ARG A 19 7.39 -6.53 4.13
CA ARG A 19 7.86 -7.85 3.66
C ARG A 19 8.51 -7.76 2.29
N ALA A 20 7.89 -7.05 1.35
CA ALA A 20 8.47 -6.85 0.02
C ALA A 20 9.81 -6.10 0.10
N LEU A 21 9.89 -5.06 0.94
CA LEU A 21 11.11 -4.28 1.15
C LEU A 21 12.24 -5.15 1.74
N ARG A 22 11.97 -5.92 2.80
CA ARG A 22 12.97 -6.81 3.41
C ARG A 22 13.49 -7.86 2.44
N LEU A 23 12.61 -8.42 1.60
CA LEU A 23 13.02 -9.36 0.56
C LEU A 23 13.94 -8.68 -0.46
N LEU A 24 13.58 -7.48 -0.90
CA LEU A 24 14.37 -6.70 -1.85
C LEU A 24 15.78 -6.36 -1.31
N GLU A 25 15.89 -6.10 -0.01
CA GLU A 25 17.15 -5.83 0.69
C GLU A 25 17.99 -7.10 0.91
N SER A 26 17.36 -8.27 0.97
CA SER A 26 18.04 -9.55 1.19
C SER A 26 18.77 -10.01 -0.08
N LYS A 27 20.03 -9.59 -0.22
CA LYS A 27 20.90 -9.99 -1.35
C LYS A 27 21.72 -11.25 -1.01
N PRO A 28 21.93 -12.18 -1.97
CA PRO A 28 21.39 -12.17 -3.34
C PRO A 28 19.90 -12.52 -3.40
N LEU A 29 19.17 -11.92 -4.35
CA LEU A 29 17.75 -12.22 -4.59
C LEU A 29 17.61 -13.57 -5.29
N THR A 30 16.84 -14.47 -4.68
CA THR A 30 16.46 -15.75 -5.30
C THR A 30 15.23 -15.56 -6.19
N ASP A 31 15.02 -16.47 -7.14
CA ASP A 31 13.82 -16.45 -8.00
C ASP A 31 12.52 -16.49 -7.17
N ALA A 32 12.53 -17.22 -6.05
CA ALA A 32 11.41 -17.25 -5.11
C ALA A 32 11.16 -15.87 -4.46
N ALA A 33 12.22 -15.17 -4.05
CA ALA A 33 12.12 -13.83 -3.50
C ALA A 33 11.60 -12.84 -4.54
N LEU A 34 12.07 -12.91 -5.79
CA LEU A 34 11.61 -12.06 -6.89
C LEU A 34 10.11 -12.26 -7.17
N ALA A 35 9.66 -13.52 -7.29
CA ALA A 35 8.26 -13.85 -7.50
C ALA A 35 7.38 -13.36 -6.35
N GLU A 36 7.87 -13.46 -5.12
CA GLU A 36 7.15 -13.00 -3.94
C GLU A 36 7.05 -11.47 -3.88
N ILE A 37 8.14 -10.74 -4.17
CA ILE A 37 8.14 -9.28 -4.25
C ILE A 37 7.14 -8.80 -5.29
N GLN A 38 7.12 -9.42 -6.48
CA GLN A 38 6.15 -9.09 -7.53
C GLN A 38 4.70 -9.36 -7.09
N SER A 39 4.45 -10.50 -6.44
CA SER A 39 3.12 -10.84 -5.92
C SER A 39 2.65 -9.82 -4.87
N LEU A 40 3.52 -9.44 -3.94
CA LEU A 40 3.22 -8.44 -2.91
C LEU A 40 2.97 -7.06 -3.51
N ALA A 41 3.81 -6.61 -4.46
CA ALA A 41 3.64 -5.32 -5.14
C ALA A 41 2.35 -5.27 -5.96
N ARG A 42 2.00 -6.36 -6.66
CA ARG A 42 0.72 -6.49 -7.39
C ARG A 42 -0.46 -6.35 -6.43
N TRP A 43 -0.45 -7.09 -5.32
CA TRP A 43 -1.49 -7.01 -4.31
C TRP A 43 -1.63 -5.59 -3.74
N LEU A 44 -0.50 -4.94 -3.39
CA LEU A 44 -0.51 -3.57 -2.86
C LEU A 44 -1.15 -2.59 -3.85
N LYS A 45 -0.80 -2.71 -5.12
CA LYS A 45 -1.31 -1.85 -6.18
C LYS A 45 -2.83 -2.03 -6.37
N GLU A 46 -3.29 -3.28 -6.41
CA GLU A 46 -4.71 -3.62 -6.56
C GLU A 46 -5.54 -3.15 -5.36
N GLU A 47 -5.07 -3.40 -4.14
CA GLU A 47 -5.74 -3.00 -2.91
C GLU A 47 -5.84 -1.47 -2.81
N LEU A 48 -4.71 -0.75 -2.98
CA LEU A 48 -4.69 0.70 -2.92
C LEU A 48 -5.54 1.35 -4.00
N GLN A 49 -5.53 0.81 -5.22
CA GLN A 49 -6.38 1.32 -6.29
C GLN A 49 -7.87 1.10 -5.97
N THR A 50 -8.21 -0.07 -5.44
CA THR A 50 -9.58 -0.43 -5.09
C THR A 50 -10.11 0.49 -4.00
N GLU A 51 -9.35 0.66 -2.92
CA GLU A 51 -9.74 1.52 -1.81
C GLU A 51 -9.77 2.99 -2.22
N TYR A 52 -8.81 3.47 -3.02
CA TYR A 52 -8.84 4.83 -3.55
C TYR A 52 -10.11 5.10 -4.38
N LYS A 53 -10.50 4.16 -5.25
CA LYS A 53 -11.74 4.28 -6.03
C LYS A 53 -12.99 4.18 -5.14
N ARG A 54 -12.95 3.39 -4.06
CA ARG A 54 -14.06 3.24 -3.12
C ARG A 54 -14.33 4.53 -2.35
N THR A 55 -13.29 5.24 -1.91
CA THR A 55 -13.43 6.43 -1.06
C THR A 55 -13.62 7.74 -1.83
N LEU A 56 -13.40 7.74 -3.15
CA LEU A 56 -13.51 8.94 -3.99
C LEU A 56 -14.94 9.51 -4.15
N PRO A 57 -16.00 8.72 -4.35
CA PRO A 57 -17.32 9.28 -4.65
C PRO A 57 -17.93 10.01 -3.45
N GLU A 58 -18.41 11.25 -3.67
CA GLU A 58 -19.04 12.08 -2.63
C GLU A 58 -20.22 11.36 -1.94
N GLY A 59 -21.00 10.58 -2.70
CA GLY A 59 -22.11 9.80 -2.15
C GLY A 59 -21.66 8.75 -1.13
N VAL A 60 -20.48 8.15 -1.32
CA VAL A 60 -19.89 7.20 -0.37
C VAL A 60 -19.30 7.95 0.82
N GLN A 61 -18.64 9.09 0.60
CA GLN A 61 -18.07 9.89 1.68
C GLN A 61 -19.12 10.32 2.71
N LYS A 62 -20.36 10.62 2.28
CA LYS A 62 -21.47 10.95 3.19
C LYS A 62 -21.86 9.83 4.16
N THR A 63 -21.50 8.58 3.86
CA THR A 63 -21.80 7.41 4.71
C THR A 63 -20.59 6.87 5.45
N MET A 64 -19.40 7.43 5.20
CA MET A 64 -18.16 7.06 5.87
C MET A 64 -18.11 7.61 7.29
N THR A 65 -17.39 6.90 8.16
CA THR A 65 -17.14 7.39 9.53
C THR A 65 -16.21 8.61 9.52
N MET A 66 -16.22 9.40 10.60
CA MET A 66 -15.29 10.55 10.73
C MET A 66 -13.82 10.10 10.62
N PHE A 67 -13.49 8.94 11.17
CA PHE A 67 -12.14 8.37 11.06
C PHE A 67 -11.81 7.97 9.60
N GLU A 68 -12.78 7.37 8.90
CA GLU A 68 -12.62 7.06 7.49
C GLU A 68 -12.35 8.31 6.63
N LEU A 69 -13.05 9.41 6.91
CA LEU A 69 -12.90 10.67 6.16
C LEU A 69 -11.63 11.44 6.49
N SER A 70 -11.25 11.49 7.76
CA SER A 70 -10.11 12.31 8.22
C SER A 70 -8.77 11.60 8.22
N VAL A 71 -8.76 10.26 8.29
CA VAL A 71 -7.53 9.47 8.40
C VAL A 71 -7.42 8.47 7.26
N TYR A 72 -8.38 7.56 7.12
CA TYR A 72 -8.23 6.43 6.19
C TYR A 72 -8.20 6.87 4.73
N SER A 73 -9.21 7.60 4.26
CA SER A 73 -9.29 8.05 2.86
C SER A 73 -8.09 8.92 2.45
N PRO A 74 -7.68 9.94 3.24
CA PRO A 74 -6.47 10.70 2.94
C PRO A 74 -5.21 9.83 2.91
N THR A 75 -5.08 8.86 3.82
CA THR A 75 -3.91 7.95 3.85
C THR A 75 -3.87 7.06 2.61
N ILE A 76 -5.00 6.50 2.19
CA ILE A 76 -5.10 5.69 0.97
C ILE A 76 -4.80 6.54 -0.26
N GLU A 77 -5.36 7.74 -0.35
CA GLU A 77 -5.09 8.67 -1.45
C GLU A 77 -3.61 9.06 -1.51
N GLU A 78 -3.01 9.43 -0.37
CA GLU A 78 -1.59 9.78 -0.27
C GLU A 78 -0.72 8.61 -0.70
N THR A 79 -1.00 7.42 -0.16
CA THR A 79 -0.27 6.19 -0.49
C THR A 79 -0.42 5.85 -1.98
N TRP A 80 -1.60 6.01 -2.58
CA TRP A 80 -1.82 5.68 -3.99
C TRP A 80 -1.17 6.70 -4.95
N LYS A 81 -1.34 8.00 -4.68
CA LYS A 81 -0.92 9.08 -5.60
C LYS A 81 0.54 9.47 -5.44
N HIS A 82 1.09 9.43 -4.22
CA HIS A 82 2.37 10.06 -3.89
C HIS A 82 3.49 9.09 -3.56
N SER A 83 3.21 7.82 -3.22
CA SER A 83 4.29 6.84 -2.99
C SER A 83 5.01 6.41 -4.27
N GLY A 84 4.43 6.64 -5.46
CA GLY A 84 4.96 6.10 -6.71
C GLY A 84 4.51 4.67 -7.04
N ILE A 85 3.86 3.95 -6.11
CA ILE A 85 3.37 2.57 -6.33
C ILE A 85 2.39 2.46 -7.50
N SER A 86 1.57 3.49 -7.74
CA SER A 86 0.63 3.55 -8.86
C SER A 86 1.34 3.53 -10.22
N ARG A 87 2.56 4.05 -10.30
CA ARG A 87 3.39 4.12 -11.53
C ARG A 87 4.38 2.97 -11.64
N LEU A 88 4.62 2.24 -10.56
CA LEU A 88 5.53 1.10 -10.53
C LEU A 88 5.08 0.04 -11.55
N ARG A 89 6.01 -0.41 -12.40
CA ARG A 89 5.79 -1.46 -13.39
C ARG A 89 5.99 -2.82 -12.74
N ILE A 90 4.90 -3.44 -12.31
CA ILE A 90 4.93 -4.69 -11.53
C ILE A 90 5.32 -5.93 -12.34
N ASP A 91 5.29 -5.83 -13.68
CA ASP A 91 5.67 -6.92 -14.58
C ASP A 91 7.17 -6.92 -14.91
N ASP A 92 7.90 -5.87 -14.54
CA ASP A 92 9.35 -5.81 -14.63
C ASP A 92 10.01 -6.63 -13.51
N ILE A 93 11.28 -7.00 -13.68
CA ILE A 93 12.06 -7.69 -12.63
C ILE A 93 12.25 -6.71 -11.47
N PRO A 94 11.93 -7.09 -10.22
CA PRO A 94 12.19 -6.26 -9.06
C PRO A 94 13.65 -5.87 -8.95
N ASP A 95 13.89 -4.56 -8.83
CA ASP A 95 15.21 -3.97 -8.71
C ASP A 95 15.22 -2.85 -7.66
N GLN A 96 16.35 -2.16 -7.53
CA GLN A 96 16.49 -1.08 -6.55
C GLN A 96 15.48 0.07 -6.74
N ARG A 97 14.90 0.26 -7.93
CA ARG A 97 13.89 1.30 -8.18
C ARG A 97 12.56 1.00 -7.50
N TRP A 98 12.35 -0.23 -7.06
CA TRP A 98 11.17 -0.62 -6.29
C TRP A 98 11.28 -0.24 -4.82
N GLN A 99 12.49 0.05 -4.34
CA GLN A 99 12.76 0.36 -2.94
C GLN A 99 12.00 1.60 -2.47
N GLU A 100 12.21 2.75 -3.15
CA GLU A 100 11.57 4.02 -2.77
C GLU A 100 10.03 3.93 -2.77
N PRO A 101 9.37 3.34 -3.80
CA PRO A 101 7.92 3.15 -3.73
C PRO A 101 7.44 2.26 -2.59
N LEU A 102 8.16 1.18 -2.28
CA LEU A 102 7.78 0.27 -1.19
C LEU A 102 8.00 0.93 0.19
N GLU A 103 9.11 1.64 0.38
CA GLU A 103 9.38 2.43 1.59
C GLU A 103 8.30 3.49 1.81
N ALA A 104 7.94 4.23 0.75
CA ALA A 104 6.90 5.24 0.83
C ALA A 104 5.54 4.64 1.21
N VAL A 105 5.18 3.48 0.65
CA VAL A 105 3.95 2.75 1.04
C VAL A 105 3.97 2.37 2.52
N VAL A 106 5.08 1.82 3.01
CA VAL A 106 5.23 1.42 4.42
C VAL A 106 5.10 2.63 5.33
N TYR A 107 5.76 3.74 4.98
CA TYR A 107 5.73 4.96 5.75
C TYR A 107 4.32 5.58 5.81
N THR A 108 3.66 5.77 4.66
CA THR A 108 2.36 6.44 4.61
C THR A 108 1.27 5.59 5.23
N ALA A 109 1.20 4.29 4.90
CA ALA A 109 0.21 3.38 5.49
C ALA A 109 0.44 3.14 6.99
N GLY A 110 1.68 3.26 7.45
CA GLY A 110 2.07 3.09 8.85
C GLY A 110 1.83 4.31 9.74
N LYS A 111 1.61 5.50 9.18
CA LYS A 111 1.61 6.79 9.90
C LYS A 111 0.67 6.87 11.12
N TYR A 112 -0.44 6.14 11.08
CA TYR A 112 -1.48 6.16 12.12
C TYR A 112 -1.65 4.82 12.83
N LEU A 113 -0.73 3.88 12.60
CA LEU A 113 -0.69 2.60 13.29
C LEU A 113 0.14 2.74 14.58
N PRO A 114 -0.22 2.00 15.64
CA PRO A 114 0.55 1.97 16.88
C PRO A 114 1.93 1.29 16.71
#